data_AF-A0A7J2YX50-F1
#
_entry.id   AF-A0A7J2YX50-F1
#
_cell.length_a   1.000
_cell.length_b   1.000
_cell.length_c   1.000
_cell.angle_alpha   90.00
_cell.angle_beta   90.00
_cell.angle_gamma   90.00
#
_symmetry.space_group_name_H-M   'P 1'
#
loop_
_entity.id
_entity.type
_entity.pdbx_description
1 polymer ?
#
loop_
_entity_poly.entity_id
_entity_poly.type
_entity_poly.pdbx_seq_one_letter_code
_entity_poly.pdbx_strand_id
1 'polypeptide(L)'
;MTVAPLASTIVAVGLIPVAFFFVHAFLSGRGKQRIHSVTGALAITWDLTMSIGYMLYRSFGGAVDGSAIQLTPVLDVYFGIHGAVAVVVMALEIAVLGIGITMIRRKAPNIWHRKLTKVLFGIWWFAFLSGELFYLIMYVF
;
A
#
# COMPACT_ATOMS: atom_id res chain seq x y z
N MET A 1 -3.94 13.29 22.98
CA MET A 1 -4.12 13.28 21.53
C MET A 1 -3.22 14.33 20.91
N THR A 2 -2.39 13.93 19.96
CA THR A 2 -1.59 14.85 19.13
C THR A 2 -2.33 15.11 17.82
N VAL A 3 -2.25 16.33 17.29
CA VAL A 3 -2.85 16.66 15.99
C VAL A 3 -2.24 15.78 14.91
N ALA A 4 -3.10 15.13 14.12
CA ALA A 4 -2.67 14.28 13.01
C ALA A 4 -1.94 15.13 11.96
N PRO A 5 -0.73 14.75 11.54
CA PRO A 5 -0.04 15.40 10.43
C PRO A 5 -0.89 15.30 9.17
N LEU A 6 -1.15 16.44 8.50
CA LEU A 6 -2.01 16.47 7.31
C LEU A 6 -1.58 15.44 6.25
N ALA A 7 -0.28 15.32 6.01
CA ALA A 7 0.25 14.35 5.05
C ALA A 7 -0.05 12.90 5.45
N SER A 8 0.06 12.56 6.74
CA SER A 8 -0.30 11.23 7.24
C SER A 8 -1.81 10.97 7.16
N THR A 9 -2.64 11.96 7.44
CA THR A 9 -4.10 11.88 7.29
C THR A 9 -4.50 11.63 5.83
N ILE A 10 -3.88 12.35 4.89
CA ILE A 10 -4.13 12.17 3.46
C ILE A 10 -3.76 10.76 3.02
N VAL A 11 -2.63 10.21 3.49
CA VAL A 11 -2.23 8.84 3.19
C VAL A 11 -3.22 7.84 3.76
N ALA A 12 -3.55 7.94 5.05
CA ALA A 12 -4.47 7.00 5.71
C ALA A 12 -5.84 6.96 5.00
N VAL A 13 -6.45 8.13 4.80
CA VAL A 13 -7.74 8.23 4.08
C VAL A 13 -7.62 7.79 2.62
N GLY A 14 -6.53 8.16 1.95
CA GLY A 14 -6.29 7.85 0.55
C GLY A 14 -6.06 6.36 0.27
N LEU A 15 -5.67 5.57 1.27
CA LEU A 15 -5.51 4.12 1.16
C LEU A 15 -6.83 3.34 1.34
N ILE A 16 -7.89 3.95 1.88
CA ILE A 16 -9.19 3.29 2.03
C ILE A 16 -9.79 2.87 0.66
N PRO A 17 -9.85 3.75 -0.37
CA PRO A 17 -10.26 3.33 -1.72
C PRO A 17 -9.34 2.26 -2.32
N VAL A 18 -8.04 2.30 -2.01
CA VAL A 18 -7.07 1.29 -2.47
C VAL A 18 -7.43 -0.09 -1.90
N ALA A 19 -7.75 -0.16 -0.61
CA ALA A 19 -8.22 -1.38 0.05
C ALA A 19 -9.45 -1.97 -0.63
N PHE A 20 -10.42 -1.11 -0.95
CA PHE A 20 -11.61 -1.50 -1.70
C PHE A 20 -11.26 -2.09 -3.07
N PHE A 21 -10.40 -1.41 -3.84
CA PHE A 21 -10.00 -1.89 -5.16
C PHE A 21 -9.20 -3.20 -5.10
N PHE A 22 -8.33 -3.40 -4.11
CA PHE A 22 -7.63 -4.67 -3.92
C PHE A 22 -8.60 -5.82 -3.62
N VAL A 23 -9.58 -5.61 -2.73
CA VAL A 23 -10.61 -6.62 -2.43
C VAL A 23 -11.45 -6.92 -3.66
N HIS A 24 -11.91 -5.88 -4.35
CA HIS A 24 -12.69 -6.03 -5.56
C HIS A 24 -11.90 -6.78 -6.64
N ALA A 25 -10.63 -6.43 -6.88
CA ALA A 25 -9.76 -7.11 -7.83
C ALA A 25 -9.53 -8.58 -7.44
N PHE A 26 -9.34 -8.87 -6.16
CA PHE A 26 -9.16 -10.23 -5.67
C PHE A 26 -10.43 -11.09 -5.87
N LEU A 27 -11.59 -10.59 -5.45
CA LEU A 27 -12.87 -11.30 -5.58
C LEU A 27 -13.27 -11.48 -7.05
N SER A 28 -13.21 -10.42 -7.85
CA SER A 28 -13.52 -10.47 -9.28
C SER A 28 -12.55 -11.37 -10.05
N GLY A 29 -11.28 -11.43 -9.65
CA GLY A 29 -10.28 -12.34 -10.19
C GLY A 29 -10.59 -13.81 -9.90
N ARG A 30 -11.06 -14.12 -8.67
CA ARG A 30 -11.56 -15.47 -8.34
C ARG A 30 -12.79 -15.85 -9.16
N GLY A 31 -13.66 -14.87 -9.43
CA GLY A 31 -14.81 -15.02 -10.31
C GLY A 31 -14.49 -14.98 -11.82
N LYS A 32 -13.22 -14.90 -12.22
CA LYS A 32 -12.76 -14.78 -13.62
C LYS A 32 -13.40 -13.61 -14.40
N GLN A 33 -13.85 -12.57 -13.71
CA GLN A 33 -14.47 -11.42 -14.35
C GLN A 33 -13.39 -10.51 -14.96
N ARG A 34 -13.60 -9.98 -16.17
CA ARG A 34 -12.58 -9.15 -16.86
C ARG A 34 -12.21 -7.87 -16.12
N ILE A 35 -13.09 -7.36 -15.25
CA ILE A 35 -12.87 -6.13 -14.49
C ILE A 35 -11.74 -6.22 -13.45
N HIS A 36 -11.31 -7.43 -13.09
CA HIS A 36 -10.23 -7.63 -12.10
C HIS A 36 -8.91 -6.99 -12.54
N SER A 37 -8.61 -6.98 -13.85
CA SER A 37 -7.37 -6.39 -14.35
C SER A 37 -7.39 -4.87 -14.24
N VAL A 38 -8.56 -4.25 -14.46
CA VAL A 38 -8.73 -2.79 -14.34
C VAL A 38 -8.64 -2.38 -12.88
N THR A 39 -9.43 -3.01 -12.01
CA THR A 39 -9.44 -2.67 -10.57
C THR A 39 -8.11 -3.00 -9.89
N GLY A 40 -7.45 -4.10 -10.27
CA GLY A 40 -6.11 -4.43 -9.75
C GLY A 40 -5.04 -3.44 -10.20
N ALA A 41 -5.06 -3.01 -11.47
CA ALA A 41 -4.13 -1.99 -11.95
C ALA A 41 -4.36 -0.63 -11.28
N LEU A 42 -5.62 -0.23 -11.09
CA LEU A 42 -5.97 0.99 -10.36
C LEU A 42 -5.50 0.93 -8.91
N ALA A 43 -5.75 -0.17 -8.20
CA ALA A 43 -5.30 -0.36 -6.82
C ALA A 43 -3.79 -0.18 -6.71
N ILE A 44 -3.02 -0.93 -7.49
CA ILE A 44 -1.55 -0.91 -7.46
C ILE A 44 -1.01 0.48 -7.85
N THR A 45 -1.53 1.08 -8.92
CA THR A 45 -1.03 2.39 -9.39
C THR A 45 -1.30 3.48 -8.35
N TRP A 46 -2.48 3.46 -7.74
CA TRP A 46 -2.84 4.40 -6.68
C TRP A 46 -1.94 4.18 -5.45
N ASP A 47 -1.79 2.94 -4.99
CA ASP A 47 -0.94 2.62 -3.83
C ASP A 47 0.49 3.10 -4.04
N LEU A 48 1.13 2.71 -5.16
CA LEU A 48 2.48 3.13 -5.49
C LEU A 48 2.61 4.66 -5.55
N THR A 49 1.61 5.35 -6.11
CA THR A 49 1.63 6.83 -6.18
C THR A 49 1.62 7.45 -4.79
N MET A 50 0.77 6.95 -3.89
CA MET A 50 0.67 7.43 -2.51
C MET A 50 1.94 7.09 -1.72
N SER A 51 2.40 5.85 -1.80
CA SER A 51 3.57 5.34 -1.08
C SER A 51 4.86 6.05 -1.51
N ILE A 52 5.13 6.13 -2.83
CA ILE A 52 6.29 6.85 -3.36
C ILE A 52 6.16 8.35 -3.12
N GLY A 53 4.98 8.94 -3.34
CA GLY A 53 4.73 10.35 -3.10
C GLY A 53 5.01 10.74 -1.65
N TYR A 54 4.56 9.93 -0.69
CA TYR A 54 4.81 10.14 0.72
C TYR A 54 6.29 10.00 1.10
N MET A 55 6.97 9.00 0.55
CA MET A 55 8.42 8.83 0.75
C MET A 55 9.21 10.02 0.19
N LEU A 56 8.89 10.48 -1.02
CA LEU A 56 9.52 11.65 -1.63
C LEU A 56 9.26 12.89 -0.78
N TYR A 57 8.00 13.13 -0.40
CA TYR A 57 7.62 14.23 0.49
C TYR A 57 8.47 14.26 1.77
N ARG A 58 8.63 13.11 2.45
CA ARG A 58 9.48 13.01 3.64
C ARG A 58 10.96 13.22 3.34
N SER A 59 11.46 12.73 2.20
CA SER A 59 12.88 12.87 1.83
C SER A 59 13.30 14.30 1.52
N PHE A 60 12.39 15.15 1.02
CA PHE A 60 12.64 16.56 0.70
C PHE A 60 12.41 17.51 1.88
N GLY A 61 12.49 17.00 3.11
CA GLY A 61 12.32 17.83 4.29
C GLY A 61 10.87 18.24 4.54
N GLY A 62 9.90 17.46 4.06
CA GLY A 62 8.50 17.47 4.51
C GLY A 62 8.43 17.07 5.98
N ALA A 63 8.93 17.94 6.84
CA ALA A 63 8.84 17.81 8.28
C ALA A 63 7.37 17.98 8.64
N VAL A 64 6.83 16.93 9.23
CA VAL A 64 5.62 16.98 10.03
C VAL A 64 5.84 18.01 11.14
N ASP A 65 5.37 19.23 10.92
CA ASP A 65 5.24 20.32 11.91
C ASP A 65 6.47 20.64 12.78
N GLY A 66 7.70 20.56 12.24
CA GLY A 66 8.92 21.03 12.92
C GLY A 66 9.23 20.36 14.27
N SER A 67 8.43 19.37 14.68
CA SER A 67 8.65 18.54 15.84
C SER A 67 8.96 17.15 15.31
N ALA A 68 10.21 16.73 15.48
CA ALA A 68 10.49 15.31 15.42
C ALA A 68 9.52 14.65 16.40
N ILE A 69 8.61 13.80 15.90
CA ILE A 69 7.89 12.89 16.79
C ILE A 69 9.00 12.25 17.61
N GLN A 70 9.02 12.48 18.93
CA GLN A 70 9.96 11.80 19.80
C GLN A 70 9.54 10.33 19.79
N LEU A 71 10.12 9.60 18.86
CA LEU A 71 9.86 8.19 18.72
C LEU A 71 10.50 7.53 19.94
N THR A 72 9.67 6.86 20.73
CA THR A 72 10.20 5.92 21.71
C THR A 72 10.93 4.81 20.95
N PRO A 73 11.90 4.12 21.55
CA PRO A 73 12.62 3.03 20.88
C PRO A 73 11.68 1.96 20.28
N VAL A 74 10.52 1.74 20.89
CA VAL A 74 9.49 0.81 20.39
C VAL A 74 8.87 1.32 19.09
N LEU A 75 8.58 2.63 19.01
CA LEU A 75 8.02 3.24 17.81
C LEU A 75 9.04 3.28 16.66
N ASP A 76 10.32 3.51 16.96
CA ASP A 76 11.39 3.43 15.96
C ASP A 76 11.46 2.04 15.32
N VAL A 77 11.47 0.98 16.15
CA VAL A 77 11.49 -0.40 15.66
C VAL A 77 10.23 -0.70 14.83
N TYR A 78 9.06 -0.27 15.31
CA TYR A 78 7.80 -0.43 14.58
C TYR A 78 7.87 0.22 13.19
N PHE A 79 8.25 1.50 13.10
CA PHE A 79 8.35 2.20 11.81
C PHE A 79 9.42 1.61 10.90
N GLY A 80 10.54 1.12 11.45
CA GLY A 80 11.56 0.42 10.69
C GLY A 80 11.02 -0.87 10.05
N ILE A 81 10.34 -1.71 10.83
CA ILE A 81 9.73 -2.95 10.33
C ILE A 81 8.62 -2.64 9.32
N HIS A 82 7.71 -1.73 9.66
CA HIS A 82 6.60 -1.36 8.79
C HIS A 82 7.11 -0.77 7.45
N GLY A 83 8.13 0.10 7.50
CA GLY A 83 8.77 0.63 6.31
C GLY A 83 9.43 -0.46 5.45
N ALA A 84 10.10 -1.43 6.05
CA ALA A 84 10.67 -2.57 5.32
C ALA A 84 9.57 -3.42 4.65
N VAL A 85 8.46 -3.68 5.34
CA VAL A 85 7.30 -4.37 4.76
C VAL A 85 6.73 -3.57 3.59
N ALA A 86 6.57 -2.25 3.72
CA ALA A 86 6.08 -1.40 2.64
C ALA A 86 6.97 -1.47 1.38
N VAL A 87 8.30 -1.51 1.54
CA VAL A 87 9.23 -1.70 0.41
C VAL A 87 9.01 -3.05 -0.28
N VAL A 88 8.81 -4.13 0.48
CA VAL A 88 8.49 -5.45 -0.07
C VAL A 88 7.16 -5.43 -0.82
N VAL A 89 6.14 -4.77 -0.27
CA VAL A 89 4.83 -4.58 -0.92
C VAL A 89 5.00 -3.87 -2.26
N MET A 90 5.70 -2.73 -2.31
CA MET A 90 5.94 -1.99 -3.55
C MET A 90 6.68 -2.84 -4.60
N ALA A 91 7.67 -3.63 -4.20
CA ALA A 91 8.37 -4.53 -5.11
C ALA A 91 7.44 -5.60 -5.69
N LEU A 92 6.56 -6.18 -4.86
CA LEU A 92 5.55 -7.15 -5.29
C LEU A 92 4.51 -6.52 -6.23
N GLU A 93 4.08 -5.29 -5.94
CA GLU A 93 3.16 -4.52 -6.77
C GLU A 93 3.72 -4.26 -8.17
N ILE A 94 4.96 -3.77 -8.25
CA ILE A 94 5.65 -3.56 -9.53
C ILE A 94 5.77 -4.88 -10.30
N ALA A 95 6.15 -5.97 -9.63
CA ALA A 95 6.27 -7.29 -10.26
C ALA A 95 4.91 -7.80 -10.77
N VAL A 96 3.85 -7.72 -9.96
CA VAL A 96 2.49 -8.14 -10.32
C VAL A 96 1.98 -7.31 -11.50
N LEU A 97 2.10 -5.97 -11.44
CA LEU A 97 1.65 -5.08 -12.51
C LEU A 97 2.43 -5.33 -13.81
N GLY A 98 3.76 -5.46 -13.74
CA GLY A 98 4.61 -5.73 -14.90
C GLY A 98 4.30 -7.07 -15.57
N ILE A 99 4.10 -8.13 -14.77
CA ILE A 99 3.67 -9.44 -15.31
C ILE A 99 2.25 -9.33 -15.88
N GLY A 100 1.33 -8.62 -15.21
CA GLY A 100 -0.04 -8.42 -15.64
C GLY A 100 -0.14 -7.73 -17.01
N ILE A 101 0.62 -6.65 -17.20
CA ILE A 101 0.75 -5.95 -18.49
C ILE A 101 1.28 -6.92 -19.57
N THR A 102 2.30 -7.70 -19.24
CA THR A 102 2.88 -8.68 -20.17
C THR A 102 1.89 -9.78 -20.55
N MET A 103 1.09 -10.28 -19.58
CA MET A 103 0.04 -11.27 -19.81
C MET A 103 -1.05 -10.74 -20.75
N ILE A 104 -1.49 -9.50 -20.55
CA ILE A 104 -2.49 -8.84 -21.42
C ILE A 104 -1.94 -8.70 -22.83
N ARG A 105 -0.69 -8.22 -22.99
CA ARG A 105 -0.03 -8.05 -24.30
C ARG A 105 0.15 -9.38 -25.03
N ARG A 106 0.57 -10.44 -24.33
CA ARG A 106 0.81 -11.77 -24.92
C ARG A 106 -0.44 -12.64 -25.01
N LYS A 107 -1.57 -12.21 -24.44
CA LYS A 107 -2.82 -12.98 -24.28
C LYS A 107 -2.57 -14.39 -23.68
N ALA A 108 -1.55 -14.51 -22.83
CA ALA A 108 -1.08 -15.78 -22.29
C ALA A 108 -1.11 -15.74 -20.75
N PRO A 109 -1.68 -16.77 -20.09
CA PRO A 109 -1.70 -16.83 -18.63
C PRO A 109 -0.29 -17.03 -18.07
N ASN A 110 0.01 -16.40 -16.93
CA ASN A 110 1.26 -16.61 -16.20
C ASN A 110 0.97 -17.11 -14.77
N ILE A 111 1.55 -18.26 -14.42
CA ILE A 111 1.38 -18.87 -13.10
C ILE A 111 1.96 -18.01 -11.97
N TRP A 112 3.03 -17.26 -12.24
CA TRP A 112 3.67 -16.38 -11.27
C TRP A 112 2.79 -15.21 -10.92
N HIS A 113 2.07 -14.62 -11.88
CA HIS A 113 1.09 -13.57 -11.59
C HIS A 113 0.08 -14.04 -10.55
N ARG A 114 -0.50 -15.24 -10.73
CA ARG A 114 -1.48 -15.80 -9.79
C ARG A 114 -0.90 -16.08 -8.41
N LYS A 115 0.37 -16.49 -8.33
CA LYS A 115 1.04 -16.75 -7.03
C LYS A 115 1.33 -15.43 -6.32
N LEU A 116 1.94 -14.48 -7.03
CA LEU A 116 2.35 -13.19 -6.48
C LEU A 116 1.16 -12.34 -6.07
N THR A 117 0.04 -12.33 -6.81
CA THR A 117 -1.15 -11.57 -6.40
C THR A 117 -1.74 -12.05 -5.07
N LYS A 118 -1.68 -13.34 -4.77
CA LYS A 118 -2.13 -13.88 -3.47
C LYS A 118 -1.22 -13.45 -2.33
N VAL A 119 0.10 -13.51 -2.56
CA VAL A 119 1.10 -13.09 -1.58
C VAL A 119 0.99 -11.58 -1.34
N LEU A 120 0.94 -10.80 -2.42
CA LEU A 120 0.72 -9.35 -2.38
C LEU A 120 -0.54 -9.02 -1.59
N PHE A 121 -1.68 -9.65 -1.90
CA PHE A 121 -2.93 -9.37 -1.19
C PHE A 121 -2.79 -9.58 0.33
N GLY A 122 -2.14 -10.67 0.77
CA GLY A 122 -1.94 -10.93 2.20
C GLY A 122 -1.02 -9.92 2.88
N ILE A 123 0.14 -9.65 2.28
CA ILE A 123 1.15 -8.74 2.88
C ILE A 123 0.67 -7.28 2.84
N TRP A 124 0.05 -6.86 1.74
CA TRP A 124 -0.52 -5.53 1.59
C TRP A 124 -1.59 -5.27 2.66
N TRP A 125 -2.53 -6.22 2.87
CA TRP A 125 -3.56 -6.07 3.90
C TRP A 125 -2.99 -5.98 5.31
N PHE A 126 -1.96 -6.77 5.61
CA PHE A 126 -1.25 -6.68 6.89
C PHE A 126 -0.61 -5.29 7.07
N ALA A 127 0.11 -4.80 6.05
CA ALA A 127 0.72 -3.49 6.08
C ALA A 127 -0.33 -2.39 6.29
N PHE A 128 -1.38 -2.37 5.45
CA PHE A 128 -2.49 -1.42 5.54
C PHE A 128 -3.12 -1.40 6.93
N LEU A 129 -3.56 -2.55 7.45
CA LEU A 129 -4.22 -2.62 8.76
C LEU A 129 -3.29 -2.19 9.90
N SER A 130 -2.03 -2.57 9.85
CA SER A 130 -1.06 -2.14 10.87
C SER A 130 -0.87 -0.62 10.86
N GLY A 131 -0.78 -0.01 9.67
CA GLY A 131 -0.63 1.43 9.49
C GLY A 131 -1.87 2.21 9.94
N GLU A 132 -3.06 1.77 9.53
CA GLU A 132 -4.34 2.37 9.94
C GLU A 132 -4.57 2.27 11.43
N LEU A 133 -4.35 1.08 12.02
CA LEU A 133 -4.51 0.89 13.46
C LEU A 133 -3.58 1.81 14.25
N PHE A 134 -2.31 1.90 13.82
CA PHE A 134 -1.37 2.82 14.42
C PHE A 134 -1.82 4.28 14.31
N TYR A 135 -2.28 4.69 13.13
CA TYR A 135 -2.79 6.05 12.91
C TYR A 135 -3.98 6.37 13.83
N LEU A 136 -4.94 5.45 13.96
CA LEU A 136 -6.08 5.61 14.85
C LEU A 136 -5.65 5.73 16.32
N ILE A 137 -4.76 4.85 16.79
CA ILE A 137 -4.29 4.86 18.18
C ILE A 137 -3.55 6.15 18.53
N MET A 138 -2.75 6.69 17.60
CA MET A 138 -1.91 7.85 17.90
C MET A 138 -2.63 9.19 17.76
N TYR A 139 -3.58 9.28 16.84
CA TYR A 139 -4.13 10.57 16.40
C TYR A 139 -5.64 10.71 16.55
N VAL A 140 -6.36 9.61 16.79
CA VAL A 140 -7.82 9.63 16.92
C VAL A 140 -8.27 9.27 18.34
N PHE A 141 -7.61 8.29 18.96
CA PHE A 141 -7.84 7.89 20.35
C PHE A 141 -6.84 8.57 21.31
#